data_AF-A0A3A9K8W9-F1
#
_entry.id   AF-A0A3A9K8W9-F1
#
_cell.length_a   1.000
_cell.length_b   1.000
_cell.length_c   1.000
_cell.angle_alpha   90.00
_cell.angle_beta   90.00
_cell.angle_gamma   90.00
#
_symmetry.space_group_name_H-M   'P 1'
#
loop_
_entity.id
_entity.type
_entity.pdbx_description
1 polymer ?
#
loop_
_entity_poly.entity_id
_entity_poly.type
_entity_poly.pdbx_seq_one_letter_code
_entity_poly.pdbx_strand_id
1 'polypeptide(L)' 'MKELRLLMEKVLNVDLNNYKYEEITPSNIDKWDSFAHLNLVIAIEEEYGVELSPDDIQEMKNGYNSIIKILNKYGVLE' A
#
# COMPACT_ATOMS: atom_id res chain seq x y z
N MET A 1 4.86 10.11 2.33
CA MET A 1 5.67 8.87 2.18
C MET A 1 5.90 8.09 3.47
N LYS A 2 6.35 8.71 4.58
CA LYS A 2 6.54 7.99 5.86
C LYS A 2 5.24 7.40 6.42
N GLU A 3 4.13 8.11 6.29
CA GLU A 3 2.77 7.71 6.70
C GLU A 3 2.35 6.38 6.05
N LEU A 4 2.43 6.28 4.72
CA LEU A 4 2.08 5.06 3.97
C LEU A 4 2.87 3.84 4.44
N ARG A 5 4.17 4.01 4.71
CA ARG A 5 5.01 2.90 5.20
C ARG A 5 4.53 2.41 6.56
N LEU A 6 4.28 3.33 7.49
CA LEU A 6 3.79 3.01 8.83
C LEU A 6 2.41 2.33 8.78
N LEU A 7 1.53 2.79 7.88
CA LEU A 7 0.23 2.16 7.64
C LEU A 7 0.41 0.72 7.16
N MET A 8 1.28 0.49 6.19
CA MET A 8 1.58 -0.84 5.69
C MET A 8 2.21 -1.74 6.77
N GLU A 9 3.14 -1.23 7.57
CA GLU A 9 3.73 -1.96 8.70
C GLU A 9 2.66 -2.41 9.70
N LYS A 10 1.70 -1.53 10.03
CA LYS A 10 0.59 -1.85 10.92
C LYS A 10 -0.35 -2.90 10.33
N VAL A 11 -0.75 -2.75 9.07
CA VAL A 11 -1.72 -3.64 8.41
C VAL A 11 -1.12 -5.02 8.13
N LEU A 12 0.09 -5.05 7.59
CA LEU A 12 0.81 -6.28 7.25
C LEU A 12 1.44 -6.93 8.48
N ASN A 13 1.54 -6.21 9.59
CA ASN A 13 2.20 -6.63 10.82
C ASN A 13 3.63 -7.15 10.56
N VAL A 14 4.39 -6.37 9.78
CA VAL A 14 5.79 -6.62 9.43
C VAL A 14 6.62 -5.36 9.63
N ASP A 15 7.88 -5.53 9.98
CA ASP A 15 8.85 -4.43 9.98
C ASP A 15 9.32 -4.19 8.54
N LEU A 16 8.89 -3.08 7.95
CA LEU A 16 9.31 -2.69 6.61
C LEU A 16 10.59 -1.86 6.64
N ASN A 17 11.11 -1.51 7.83
CA ASN A 17 12.30 -0.68 8.01
C ASN A 17 13.53 -1.18 7.26
N ASN A 18 13.68 -2.50 7.17
CA ASN A 18 14.78 -3.16 6.48
C ASN A 18 14.59 -3.34 4.97
N TYR A 19 13.39 -3.05 4.44
CA TYR A 19 13.08 -3.20 3.02
C TYR A 19 13.17 -1.85 2.30
N LYS A 20 13.78 -1.84 1.11
CA LYS A 20 13.68 -0.71 0.19
C LYS A 20 12.27 -0.62 -0.39
N TYR A 21 11.85 0.57 -0.80
CA TYR A 21 10.52 0.78 -1.41
C TYR A 21 10.24 -0.13 -2.61
N GLU A 22 11.25 -0.38 -3.45
CA GLU A 22 11.14 -1.31 -4.59
C GLU A 22 10.99 -2.79 -4.19
N GLU A 23 11.41 -3.15 -2.97
CA GLU A 23 11.35 -4.52 -2.45
C GLU A 23 10.06 -4.79 -1.68
N ILE A 24 9.29 -3.74 -1.35
CA ILE A 24 7.99 -3.85 -0.67
C ILE A 24 6.96 -4.27 -1.72
N THR A 25 6.89 -5.58 -1.97
CA THR A 25 5.97 -6.23 -2.90
C THR A 25 5.33 -7.46 -2.25
N PRO A 26 4.15 -7.90 -2.69
CA PRO A 26 3.54 -9.13 -2.16
C PRO A 26 4.37 -10.39 -2.45
N SER A 27 5.26 -10.36 -3.44
CA SER A 27 6.19 -11.47 -3.70
C SER A 27 7.33 -11.56 -2.68
N ASN A 28 7.73 -10.43 -2.08
CA ASN A 28 8.80 -10.38 -1.08
C ASN A 28 8.29 -10.39 0.37
N ILE A 29 7.02 -10.02 0.57
CA ILE A 29 6.39 -9.95 1.90
C ILE A 29 5.35 -11.07 1.98
N ASP A 30 5.73 -12.20 2.59
CA ASP A 30 4.83 -13.34 2.83
C ASP A 30 3.53 -12.98 3.56
N LYS A 31 3.56 -11.93 4.38
CA LYS A 31 2.37 -11.44 5.11
C LYS A 31 1.39 -10.66 4.25
N TRP A 32 1.80 -10.25 3.05
CA TRP A 32 0.94 -9.54 2.12
C TRP A 32 0.17 -10.53 1.25
N ASP A 33 -0.82 -11.16 1.87
CA ASP A 33 -1.76 -12.05 1.20
C ASP A 33 -2.98 -11.30 0.64
N SER A 34 -3.95 -12.02 0.09
CA SER A 34 -5.18 -11.45 -0.45
C SER A 34 -6.00 -10.69 0.61
N PHE A 35 -6.03 -11.15 1.86
CA PHE A 35 -6.74 -10.44 2.93
C PHE A 35 -6.00 -9.17 3.36
N ALA A 36 -4.69 -9.26 3.56
CA ALA A 36 -3.88 -8.11 3.90
C ALA A 36 -3.93 -7.03 2.81
N HIS A 37 -4.00 -7.43 1.53
CA HIS A 37 -4.21 -6.52 0.40
C HIS A 37 -5.53 -5.73 0.52
N LEU A 38 -6.63 -6.39 0.84
CA LEU A 38 -7.93 -5.72 1.02
C LEU A 38 -7.91 -4.78 2.23
N ASN A 39 -7.29 -5.20 3.33
CA ASN A 39 -7.13 -4.34 4.50
C ASN A 39 -6.27 -3.11 4.20
N LEU A 40 -5.24 -3.25 3.36
CA LEU A 40 -4.42 -2.13 2.92
C LEU A 40 -5.23 -1.12 2.11
N VAL A 41 -6.05 -1.59 1.18
CA VAL A 41 -6.95 -0.73 0.39
C VAL A 41 -7.82 0.09 1.33
N ILE A 42 -8.56 -0.57 2.22
CA ILE A 42 -9.49 0.10 3.15
C ILE A 42 -8.74 1.11 4.02
N ALA A 43 -7.61 0.71 4.60
CA ALA A 43 -6.83 1.58 5.47
C ALA A 43 -6.28 2.80 4.72
N ILE A 44 -5.91 2.64 3.44
CA ILE A 44 -5.44 3.74 2.59
C ILE A 44 -6.60 4.68 2.23
N GLU A 45 -7.76 4.14 1.88
CA GLU A 45 -8.96 4.92 1.60
C GLU A 45 -9.36 5.76 2.82
N GLU A 46 -9.34 5.18 4.02
CA GLU A 46 -9.65 5.88 5.27
C GLU A 46 -8.58 6.93 5.64
N GLU A 47 -7.29 6.60 5.53
CA GLU A 47 -6.18 7.49 5.91
C GLU A 47 -6.06 8.69 4.96
N TYR A 48 -6.20 8.46 3.66
CA TYR A 48 -6.03 9.50 2.64
C TYR A 48 -7.34 10.13 2.18
N GLY A 49 -8.49 9.62 2.63
CA GLY A 49 -9.82 10.10 2.23
C GLY A 49 -10.08 9.93 0.74
N VAL A 50 -9.60 8.84 0.14
CA VAL A 50 -9.75 8.53 -1.29
C VAL A 50 -10.66 7.33 -1.48
N GLU A 51 -11.28 7.22 -2.66
CA GLU A 51 -11.99 6.01 -3.11
C GLU A 51 -11.21 5.40 -4.29
N LEU A 52 -10.67 4.22 -4.06
CA LEU A 52 -9.85 3.50 -5.02
C LEU A 52 -10.71 2.65 -5.95
N SER A 53 -10.50 2.78 -7.25
CA SER A 53 -11.26 1.99 -8.23
C SER A 53 -10.81 0.52 -8.19
N PRO A 54 -11.64 -0.44 -8.66
CA PRO A 54 -11.22 -1.85 -8.78
C PRO A 54 -9.94 -2.05 -9.59
N ASP A 55 -9.72 -1.24 -10.64
CA ASP A 55 -8.47 -1.22 -11.41
C ASP A 55 -7.27 -0.74 -10.57
N ASP A 56 -7.44 0.33 -9.80
CA ASP A 56 -6.39 0.84 -8.90
C ASP A 56 -6.03 -0.22 -7.85
N ILE A 57 -7.04 -0.89 -7.27
CA ILE A 57 -6.86 -1.99 -6.31
C ILE A 57 -6.10 -3.17 -6.93
N GLN A 58 -6.33 -3.48 -8.22
CA GLN A 58 -5.53 -4.49 -8.92
C GLN A 58 -4.09 -4.03 -9.14
N GLU A 59 -3.88 -2.78 -9.56
CA GLU A 59 -2.54 -2.21 -9.74
C GLU A 59 -1.73 -2.12 -8.44
N MET A 60 -2.37 -1.93 -7.29
CA MET A 60 -1.70 -1.92 -5.98
C MET A 60 -0.95 -3.23 -5.67
N LYS A 61 -1.36 -4.36 -6.28
CA LYS A 61 -0.67 -5.66 -6.11
C LYS A 61 0.74 -5.67 -6.67
N ASN A 62 1.09 -4.70 -7.50
CA ASN A 62 2.44 -4.57 -8.04
C ASN A 62 3.46 -4.10 -6.97
N GLY A 63 2.98 -3.67 -5.80
CA GLY A 63 3.81 -3.28 -4.65
C GLY A 63 3.75 -1.79 -4.33
N TYR A 64 4.64 -1.36 -3.43
CA TYR A 64 4.65 -0.02 -2.83
C TYR A 64 4.69 1.13 -3.85
N ASN A 65 5.50 1.00 -4.90
CA ASN A 65 5.62 2.03 -5.92
C ASN A 65 4.30 2.26 -6.68
N SER A 66 3.52 1.21 -6.90
CA SER A 66 2.22 1.35 -7.57
C SER A 66 1.21 2.04 -6.67
N ILE A 67 1.21 1.73 -5.38
CA ILE A 67 0.39 2.44 -4.38
C ILE A 67 0.71 3.94 -4.40
N ILE A 68 1.99 4.31 -4.39
CA ILE A 68 2.41 5.71 -4.49
C ILE A 68 1.92 6.37 -5.78
N LYS A 69 2.03 5.69 -6.92
CA LYS A 69 1.56 6.23 -8.20
C LYS A 69 0.06 6.50 -8.19
N ILE A 70 -0.72 5.57 -7.64
CA ILE A 70 -2.16 5.70 -7.48
C ILE A 70 -2.46 6.91 -6.59
N LEU A 71 -1.88 6.98 -5.39
CA LEU A 71 -2.12 8.11 -4.48
C LEU A 71 -1.70 9.48 -5.06
N ASN A 72 -0.64 9.53 -5.88
CA ASN A 72 -0.27 10.73 -6.63
C ASN A 72 -1.32 11.08 -7.71
N LYS A 73 -1.86 10.09 -8.41
CA LYS A 73 -2.96 10.28 -9.38
C LYS A 73 -4.20 10.88 -8.71
N TYR A 74 -4.45 10.54 -7.44
CA TYR A 74 -5.53 11.13 -6.63
C TYR A 74 -5.16 12.47 -5.97
N GLY A 75 -3.90 12.92 -6.07
CA GLY A 75 -3.45 14.20 -5.52
C GLY A 75 -3.38 14.26 -3.99
N VAL A 76 -3.28 13.11 -3.32
CA VAL A 76 -3.29 13.02 -1.84
C VAL A 76 -1.91 12.83 -1.21
N LEU A 77 -0.89 12.67 -2.04
CA LEU A 77 0.52 12.70 -1.60
C LEU A 77 1.12 14.05 -2.00
N GLU A 78 1.06 15.02 -1.09
CA GLU A 78 1.89 16.24 -1.11
C GLU A 78 3.28 16.02 -0.48
#